data_AF-A0A970W1K6-F1
#
_entry.id   AF-A0A970W1K6-F1
#
_cell.length_a   1.000
_cell.length_b   1.000
_cell.length_c   1.000
_cell.angle_alpha   90.00
_cell.angle_beta   90.00
_cell.angle_gamma   90.00
#
_symmetry.space_group_name_H-M   'P 1'
#
loop_
_entity.id
_entity.type
_entity.pdbx_description
1 polymer ?
#
loop_
_entity_poly.entity_id
_entity_poly.type
_entity_poly.pdbx_seq_one_letter_code
_entity_poly.pdbx_strand_id
1 'polypeptide(L)' 'MSDQLGPKAASDERPPRSNLAAGLAIGAALGIVFGVALDSIGAGLAMGIAIGVAIGAGMDHGDKLSGKQR' A
#
# COMPACT_ATOMS: atom_id res chain seq x y z
N MET A 1 31.64 15.25 -33.72
CA MET A 1 31.32 13.98 -33.02
C MET A 1 30.67 14.37 -31.70
N SER A 2 29.42 14.79 -31.81
CA SER A 2 28.54 15.13 -30.69
C SER A 2 27.97 13.80 -30.21
N ASP A 3 28.77 13.09 -29.43
CA ASP A 3 28.35 11.90 -28.72
C ASP A 3 27.19 12.26 -27.80
N GLN A 4 26.00 12.00 -28.35
CA GLN A 4 24.79 11.53 -27.70
C GLN A 4 24.87 11.50 -26.17
N LEU A 5 24.64 12.67 -25.56
CA LEU A 5 24.09 12.74 -24.23
C LEU A 5 22.60 12.38 -24.32
N GLY A 6 22.33 11.11 -24.64
CA GLY A 6 21.00 10.55 -24.55
C GLY A 6 20.49 10.73 -23.11
N PRO A 7 19.22 11.11 -22.91
CA PRO A 7 18.61 11.20 -21.59
C PRO A 7 18.84 9.88 -20.86
N LYS A 8 19.68 9.93 -19.82
CA LYS A 8 19.99 8.80 -18.97
C LYS A 8 18.64 8.29 -18.46
N ALA A 9 18.27 7.12 -18.97
CA ALA A 9 17.04 6.43 -18.70
C ALA A 9 16.67 6.62 -17.23
N ALA A 10 15.48 7.18 -17.00
CA ALA A 10 14.83 7.21 -15.71
C ALA A 10 14.96 5.80 -15.13
N SER A 11 15.81 5.68 -14.11
CA SER A 11 15.99 4.45 -13.36
C SER A 11 14.59 4.01 -12.92
N ASP A 12 14.16 2.86 -13.44
CA ASP A 12 12.90 2.18 -13.14
C ASP A 12 13.00 1.64 -11.69
N GLU A 13 13.21 2.54 -10.73
CA GLU A 13 13.16 2.29 -9.29
C GLU A 13 11.70 2.07 -8.94
N ARG A 14 11.17 0.91 -9.31
CA ARG A 14 9.86 0.47 -8.86
C ARG A 14 9.94 0.42 -7.34
N PRO A 15 9.21 1.28 -6.62
CA PRO A 15 9.20 1.19 -5.17
C PRO A 15 8.80 -0.24 -4.83
N PRO A 16 9.43 -0.85 -3.81
CA PRO A 16 9.09 -2.20 -3.39
C PRO A 16 7.57 -2.28 -3.28
N ARG A 17 6.95 -3.16 -4.08
CA ARG A 17 5.50 -3.35 -4.11
C ARG A 17 5.10 -3.94 -2.77
N SER A 18 4.86 -3.06 -1.80
CA SER A 18 4.38 -3.44 -0.50
C SER A 18 2.86 -3.44 -0.51
N ASN A 19 2.30 -4.57 -0.12
CA ASN A 19 0.86 -4.73 0.05
C ASN A 19 0.32 -3.87 1.21
N LEU A 20 1.20 -3.22 1.99
CA LEU A 20 0.81 -2.26 3.02
C LEU A 20 0.04 -1.08 2.44
N ALA A 21 0.47 -0.53 1.30
CA ALA A 21 -0.21 0.61 0.67
C ALA A 21 -1.64 0.25 0.24
N ALA A 22 -1.82 -0.95 -0.32
CA ALA A 22 -3.13 -1.47 -0.70
C ALA A 22 -4.03 -1.71 0.53
N GLY A 23 -3.48 -2.35 1.58
CA GLY A 23 -4.19 -2.56 2.84
C GLY A 23 -4.63 -1.24 3.49
N LEU A 24 -3.75 -0.24 3.51
CA LEU A 24 -4.06 1.09 4.05
C LEU A 24 -5.15 1.80 3.25
N ALA A 25 -5.11 1.75 1.91
CA ALA A 25 -6.14 2.35 1.06
C ALA A 25 -7.53 1.74 1.31
N ILE A 26 -7.60 0.41 1.42
CA ILE A 26 -8.84 -0.32 1.72
C ILE A 26 -9.32 0.03 3.13
N GLY A 27 -8.42 -0.03 4.11
CA GLY A 27 -8.73 0.28 5.51
C GLY A 27 -9.20 1.71 5.72
N ALA A 28 -8.58 2.69 5.05
CA ALA A 28 -8.99 4.08 5.11
C ALA A 28 -10.38 4.30 4.50
N ALA A 29 -10.66 3.72 3.32
CA ALA A 29 -11.98 3.83 2.69
C ALA A 29 -13.09 3.24 3.58
N LEU A 30 -12.87 2.04 4.14
CA LEU A 30 -13.81 1.41 5.06
C LEU A 30 -13.94 2.20 6.37
N GLY A 31 -12.84 2.68 6.91
CA GLY A 31 -12.81 3.46 8.15
C GLY A 31 -13.59 4.77 8.04
N ILE A 32 -13.54 5.45 6.89
CA ILE A 32 -14.36 6.64 6.63
C ILE A 32 -15.84 6.26 6.56
N VAL A 33 -16.21 5.20 5.84
CA VAL A 33 -17.61 4.74 5.73
C VAL A 33 -18.17 4.38 7.10
N PHE A 34 -17.45 3.60 7.90
CA PHE A 34 -17.86 3.27 9.26
C PHE A 34 -17.84 4.47 10.20
N GLY A 35 -16.87 5.37 10.05
CA GLY A 35 -16.78 6.59 10.85
C GLY A 35 -17.96 7.52 10.63
N VAL A 36 -18.44 7.64 9.39
CA VAL A 36 -19.68 8.37 9.08
C VAL A 36 -20.90 7.64 9.63
N ALA A 37 -20.96 6.30 9.51
CA ALA A 37 -22.09 5.52 10.03
C ALA A 37 -22.21 5.57 11.56
N LEU A 38 -21.08 5.70 12.27
CA LEU A 38 -20.99 5.78 13.73
C LEU A 38 -21.01 7.22 14.26
N ASP A 39 -21.18 8.23 13.39
CA ASP A 39 -21.08 9.66 13.71
C ASP A 39 -19.76 10.05 14.40
N SER A 40 -18.70 9.24 14.18
CA SER A 40 -17.38 9.41 14.77
C SER A 40 -16.30 9.00 13.78
N ILE A 41 -15.90 9.97 12.94
CA ILE A 41 -14.84 9.79 11.94
C ILE A 41 -13.52 9.35 12.59
N GLY A 42 -13.21 9.86 13.78
CA GLY A 42 -12.00 9.48 14.51
C GLY A 42 -11.97 8.00 14.90
N ALA A 43 -13.08 7.47 15.42
CA ALA A 43 -13.19 6.06 15.77
C ALA A 43 -13.15 5.15 14.53
N GLY A 44 -13.89 5.53 13.48
CA GLY A 44 -13.91 4.79 12.21
C GLY A 44 -12.55 4.75 11.53
N LEU A 45 -11.84 5.88 11.47
CA LEU A 45 -10.50 5.94 10.87
C LEU A 45 -9.48 5.14 11.70
N ALA A 46 -9.50 5.24 13.03
CA ALA A 46 -8.60 4.45 13.88
C ALA A 46 -8.78 2.95 13.65
N MET A 47 -10.03 2.48 13.61
CA MET A 47 -10.36 1.08 13.33
C MET A 47 -9.98 0.68 11.91
N GLY A 48 -10.31 1.52 10.92
CA GLY A 48 -10.02 1.29 9.51
C GLY A 48 -8.52 1.17 9.23
N ILE A 49 -7.70 2.06 9.82
CA ILE A 49 -6.25 2.00 9.71
C ILE A 49 -5.70 0.74 10.39
N ALA A 50 -6.18 0.39 11.59
CA ALA A 50 -5.75 -0.83 12.28
C ALA A 50 -6.03 -2.10 11.45
N ILE A 51 -7.23 -2.20 10.88
CA ILE A 51 -7.62 -3.31 9.99
C ILE A 51 -6.80 -3.29 8.70
N GLY A 52 -6.67 -2.13 8.06
CA GLY A 52 -5.93 -1.98 6.81
C GLY A 52 -4.45 -2.34 6.94
N VAL A 53 -3.82 -1.94 8.04
CA VAL A 53 -2.44 -2.32 8.36
C VAL A 53 -2.34 -3.82 8.64
N ALA A 54 -3.27 -4.41 9.41
CA ALA A 54 -3.26 -5.85 9.68
C ALA A 54 -3.39 -6.69 8.40
N ILE A 55 -4.30 -6.31 7.49
CA ILE A 55 -4.49 -6.96 6.20
C ILE A 55 -3.24 -6.77 5.32
N GLY A 56 -2.77 -5.53 5.18
CA GLY A 56 -1.59 -5.22 4.38
C GLY A 56 -0.36 -5.97 4.86
N ALA A 57 -0.14 -6.01 6.18
CA ALA A 57 1.00 -6.70 6.80
C ALA A 57 0.89 -8.23 6.67
N GLY A 58 -0.32 -8.79 6.82
CA GLY A 58 -0.57 -10.21 6.59
C GLY A 58 -0.32 -10.62 5.13
N MET A 59 -0.76 -9.81 4.18
CA MET A 59 -0.51 -10.04 2.75
C MET A 59 0.96 -9.86 2.36
N ASP A 60 1.67 -8.93 2.98
CA ASP A 60 3.12 -8.73 2.77
C ASP A 60 3.94 -9.95 3.23
N HIS A 61 3.48 -10.67 4.26
CA HIS A 61 4.09 -11.93 4.70
C HIS A 61 3.78 -13.11 3.77
N GLY A 62 2.58 -13.14 3.16
CA GLY A 62 2.23 -14.14 2.14
C GLY A 62 3.10 -14.04 0.88
N ASP A 63 3.38 -12.82 0.44
CA ASP A 63 4.21 -12.58 -0.75
C ASP A 63 5.69 -12.95 -0.53
N LYS A 64 6.20 -12.80 0.70
CA LYS A 64 7.56 -13.22 1.07
C LYS A 64 7.77 -14.74 1.06
N LEU A 65 6.69 -15.52 1.15
CA LEU A 65 6.71 -16.98 0.98
C LEU A 65 6.46 -17.40 -0.48
N SER A 66 5.76 -16.58 -1.27
CA SER A 66 5.45 -16.89 -2.68
C SER A 66 6.52 -16.45 -3.69
N GLY A 67 7.53 -15.67 -3.29
CA GLY A 67 8.63 -15.23 -4.15
C GLY A 67 9.78 -16.24 -4.34
N LYS A 68 9.70 -17.43 -3.74
CA LYS A 68 10.63 -18.54 -3.97
C LYS A 68 9.85 -19.70 -4.56
N GLN A 69 9.65 -19.71 -5.88
CA GLN A 69 9.36 -20.85 -6.79
C GLN A 69 8.79 -20.39 -8.15
N ARG A 70 9.35 -19.36 -8.78
CA ARG A 70 9.25 -19.16 -10.24
C ARG A 70 10.58 -18.68 -10.78
#